data_AF-A0A537IQW0-F1
#
_entry.id   AF-A0A537IQW0-F1
#
_cell.length_a   1.000
_cell.length_b   1.000
_cell.length_c   1.000
_cell.angle_alpha   90.00
_cell.angle_beta   90.00
_cell.angle_gamma   90.00
#
_symmetry.space_group_name_H-M   'P 1'
#
loop_
_entity.id
_entity.type
_entity.pdbx_description
1 polymer ?
#
loop_
_entity_poly.entity_id
_entity_poly.type
_entity_poly.pdbx_seq_one_letter_code
_entity_poly.pdbx_strand_id
1 'polypeptide(L)' 'MVTITLLSDFGLTDPYVAEMKGVILSTNPDLRIVDVSHGIERHNIAMGSFMLETALPYFPQGSIHVAVV' A
#
# COMPACT_ATOMS: atom_id res chain seq x y z
N MET A 1 12.00 12.71 -1.32
CA MET A 1 12.08 11.36 -1.92
C MET A 1 10.67 10.80 -1.95
N VAL A 2 10.17 10.41 -3.13
CA VAL A 2 8.78 9.94 -3.25
C VAL A 2 8.66 8.57 -2.56
N THR A 3 7.69 8.44 -1.66
CA THR A 3 7.34 7.16 -1.01
C THR A 3 6.01 6.69 -1.54
N ILE A 4 5.92 5.42 -1.93
CA ILE A 4 4.67 4.76 -2.28
C ILE A 4 4.23 3.93 -1.08
N THR A 5 3.02 4.18 -0.59
CA THR A 5 2.44 3.36 0.48
C THR A 5 1.42 2.40 -0.10
N LEU A 6 1.39 1.15 0.40
CA LEU A 6 0.49 0.11 -0.09
C LEU A 6 -0.48 -0.35 1.00
N LEU A 7 -1.76 -0.41 0.67
CA LEU A 7 -2.79 -1.05 1.48
C LEU A 7 -3.64 -1.98 0.61
N SER A 8 -3.91 -3.21 1.06
CA SER A 8 -4.83 -4.10 0.35
C SER A 8 -5.56 -5.13 1.21
N ASP A 9 -6.61 -5.73 0.66
CA ASP A 9 -7.35 -6.87 1.24
C ASP A 9 -6.89 -8.24 0.69
N PHE A 10 -5.83 -8.27 -0.13
CA PHE A 10 -5.28 -9.48 -0.76
C PHE A 10 -4.78 -10.55 0.22
N GLY A 11 -4.37 -10.16 1.43
CA GLY A 11 -3.58 -11.03 2.30
C GLY A 11 -2.13 -11.14 1.84
N LEU A 12 -1.37 -12.00 2.53
CA LEU A 12 0.05 -12.27 2.24
C LEU A 12 0.31 -13.70 1.73
N THR A 13 -0.75 -14.49 1.54
CA THR A 13 -0.64 -15.88 1.09
C THR A 13 -0.45 -15.96 -0.42
N ASP A 14 -1.11 -15.08 -1.17
CA ASP A 14 -1.09 -15.01 -2.62
C ASP A 14 0.00 -14.02 -3.11
N PRO A 15 0.50 -14.16 -4.36
CA PRO A 15 1.63 -13.38 -4.85
C PRO A 15 1.31 -11.91 -5.17
N TYR A 16 0.05 -11.49 -5.13
CA TYR A 16 -0.38 -10.18 -5.64
C TYR A 16 0.36 -8.98 -5.02
N VAL A 17 0.72 -9.06 -3.74
CA VAL A 17 1.53 -8.01 -3.09
C VAL A 17 2.93 -7.93 -3.70
N ALA A 18 3.56 -9.08 -3.97
CA ALA A 18 4.87 -9.15 -4.59
C ALA A 18 4.82 -8.68 -6.05
N GLU A 19 3.79 -9.07 -6.80
CA GLU A 19 3.58 -8.65 -8.19
C GLU A 19 3.39 -7.13 -8.29
N MET A 20 2.56 -6.54 -7.43
CA MET A 20 2.37 -5.09 -7.35
C MET A 20 3.69 -4.36 -7.09
N LYS A 21 4.48 -4.83 -6.13
CA LYS A 21 5.81 -4.28 -5.84
C LYS A 21 6.77 -4.45 -7.01
N GLY A 22 6.74 -5.60 -7.68
CA GLY A 22 7.55 -5.87 -8.87
C GLY A 22 7.27 -4.88 -10.00
N VAL A 23 6.01 -4.59 -10.28
CA VAL A 23 5.60 -3.61 -11.30
C VAL A 23 6.06 -2.20 -10.93
N ILE A 24 5.88 -1.79 -9.67
CA ILE A 24 6.35 -0.48 -9.17
C ILE A 24 7.87 -0.35 -9.38
N LEU A 25 8.63 -1.35 -8.93
CA LEU A 25 10.10 -1.33 -9.01
C LEU A 25 10.62 -1.47 -10.45
N SER A 26 9.87 -2.13 -11.34
CA SER A 26 10.22 -2.18 -12.78
C SER A 26 10.07 -0.82 -13.46
N THR A 27 9.19 0.04 -12.94
CA THR A 27 9.01 1.41 -13.45
C THR A 27 10.13 2.32 -12.96
N ASN A 28 10.50 2.20 -11.68
CA ASN A 28 11.66 2.86 -11.10
C ASN A 28 12.18 2.07 -9.89
N PRO A 29 13.41 1.52 -9.95
CA PRO A 29 13.97 0.68 -8.89
C PRO A 29 14.37 1.45 -7.62
N ASP A 30 14.50 2.78 -7.69
CA ASP A 30 14.89 3.63 -6.56
C ASP A 30 13.71 4.10 -5.70
N LEU A 31 12.48 3.71 -6.06
CA LEU A 31 11.28 4.09 -5.31
C LEU A 31 11.21 3.36 -3.96
N ARG A 32 10.92 4.13 -2.92
CA ARG A 32 10.66 3.57 -1.59
C ARG A 32 9.22 3.09 -1.49
N ILE A 33 9.05 1.80 -1.17
CA ILE A 33 7.74 1.19 -0.92
C ILE A 33 7.59 0.94 0.59
N VAL A 34 6.43 1.30 1.15
CA VAL A 34 6.08 1.03 2.55
C VAL A 34 4.69 0.41 2.60
N ASP A 35 4.57 -0.78 3.17
CA ASP A 35 3.25 -1.39 3.38
C ASP A 35 2.58 -0.75 4.60
N VAL A 36 1.36 -0.28 4.43
CA VAL A 36 0.47 0.11 5.53
C VAL A 36 -0.16 -1.14 6.12
N SER A 37 -0.81 -1.95 5.29
CA SER A 37 -1.38 -3.25 5.66
C SER A 37 -1.84 -4.02 4.43
N HIS A 38 -1.59 -5.32 4.39
CA HIS A 38 -2.22 -6.23 3.42
C HIS A 38 -3.24 -7.17 4.09
N GLY A 39 -3.60 -6.87 5.34
CA GLY A 39 -4.50 -7.65 6.18
C GLY A 39 -5.87 -6.99 6.36
N ILE A 40 -6.31 -6.18 5.38
CA ILE A 40 -7.68 -5.67 5.39
C ILE A 40 -8.62 -6.86 5.23
N GLU A 41 -9.66 -6.92 6.05
CA GLU A 41 -10.72 -7.91 5.87
C GLU A 41 -11.30 -7.76 4.45
N ARG A 42 -11.48 -8.88 3.76
CA ARG A 42 -11.92 -8.89 2.35
C ARG A 42 -13.13 -7.98 2.16
N HIS A 43 -13.00 -7.03 1.23
CA HIS A 43 -14.03 -6.06 0.86
C HIS A 43 -14.44 -5.05 1.96
N ASN A 44 -13.72 -4.99 3.08
CA ASN A 44 -14.02 -4.08 4.18
C ASN A 44 -13.41 -2.69 3.96
N ILE A 45 -14.10 -1.89 3.12
CA ILE A 45 -13.69 -0.53 2.74
C ILE A 45 -13.57 0.38 3.98
N ALA A 46 -14.42 0.19 4.99
CA ALA A 46 -14.40 0.99 6.21
C ALA A 46 -13.10 0.77 7.02
N MET A 47 -12.67 -0.48 7.16
CA MET A 47 -11.39 -0.82 7.80
C MET A 47 -10.21 -0.24 7.02
N GLY A 48 -10.23 -0.35 5.69
CA GLY A 48 -9.22 0.26 4.82
C GLY A 48 -9.13 1.77 5.01
N SER A 49 -10.27 2.47 4.99
CA SER A 49 -10.35 3.91 5.20
C SER A 49 -9.79 4.33 6.56
N PHE A 50 -10.15 3.63 7.63
CA PHE A 50 -9.66 3.92 8.98
C PHE A 50 -8.14 3.74 9.10
N MET A 51 -7.59 2.68 8.50
CA MET A 51 -6.15 2.45 8.49
C MET A 51 -5.39 3.53 7.71
N LEU A 52 -5.92 3.95 6.56
CA LEU A 52 -5.34 5.07 5.81
C LEU A 52 -5.38 6.35 6.64
N GLU A 53 -6.55 6.74 7.15
CA GLU A 53 -6.70 7.96 7.97
C GLU A 53 -5.70 8.02 9.13
N THR A 54 -5.45 6.87 9.76
CA THR A 54 -4.50 6.76 10.87
C THR A 54 -3.04 6.82 10.42
N ALA A 55 -2.68 6.19 9.29
CA ALA A 55 -1.29 6.04 8.86
C ALA A 55 -0.76 7.22 8.02
N LEU A 56 -1.59 7.77 7.12
CA LEU A 56 -1.15 8.75 6.12
C LEU A 56 -0.54 10.04 6.71
N PRO A 57 -1.00 10.60 7.85
CA PRO A 57 -0.41 11.81 8.44
C PRO A 57 1.09 11.72 8.78
N TYR A 58 1.63 10.50 8.92
CA TYR A 58 3.04 10.27 9.25
C TYR A 58 3.96 10.18 8.03
N PHE A 59 3.40 10.18 6.81
CA PHE A 59 4.18 10.11 5.59
C PHE A 59 4.57 11.51 5.08
N PRO A 60 5.74 11.65 4.45
CA PRO A 60 6.17 12.93 3.90
C PRO A 60 5.18 13.45 2.84
N GLN A 61 5.08 14.78 2.75
CA GLN A 61 4.33 15.42 1.67
C GLN A 61 4.87 14.96 0.30
N GLY A 62 3.94 14.70 -0.64
CA GLY A 62 4.28 14.16 -1.96
C GLY A 62 4.41 12.64 -2.02
N SER A 63 4.08 11.93 -0.93
CA SER A 63 3.88 10.48 -0.98
C SER A 63 2.68 10.12 -1.85
N ILE A 64 2.73 8.94 -2.48
CA ILE A 64 1.65 8.38 -3.29
C ILE A 64 1.05 7.21 -2.52
N HIS A 65 -0.26 7.23 -2.31
CA HIS A 65 -0.95 6.22 -1.52
C HIS A 65 -1.80 5.33 -2.44
N VAL A 66 -1.50 4.03 -2.47
CA VAL A 66 -2.23 3.03 -3.25
C VAL A 66 -3.01 2.15 -2.27
N ALA A 67 -4.33 2.09 -2.46
CA ALA A 67 -5.22 1.27 -1.66
C ALA A 67 -6.14 0.44 -2.58
N VAL A 68 -6.18 -0.87 -2.38
CA VAL A 68 -7.01 -1.82 -3.14
C VAL A 68 -7.75 -2.75 -2.18
N VAL A 69 -9.05 -2.51 -1.98
CA VAL A 69 -9.93 -3.23 -1.04
C VAL A 69 -11.14 -3.77 -1.79
#